data_AF-A0AA88LT15-F1
#
_entry.id   AF-A0AA88LT15-F1
#
_cell.length_a   1.000
_cell.length_b   1.000
_cell.length_c   1.000
_cell.angle_alpha   90.00
_cell.angle_beta   90.00
_cell.angle_gamma   90.00
#
_symmetry.space_group_name_H-M   'P 1'
#
loop_
_entity.id
_entity.type
_entity.pdbx_description
1 polymer ?
#
loop_
_entity_poly.entity_id
_entity_poly.type
_entity_poly.pdbx_seq_one_letter_code
_entity_poly.pdbx_strand_id
1 'polypeptide(L)'
;MSLKDTSEGQQMSRAMIMEMMSRRFEKLPDFDRKLYAYGPVYLGANAGLAGLIANSLYRRALNVTQGRFTSSLPMSVLPFLTTVALFNATVSKPLLAGDLNCPTCVLLRGALVGVVGGGIYPILLALPVSAGLAARYSSAPMPEKGNVIRFWRTLSKPIVRKMYAVLLLQTLFGTYLGSKNHDIYVKMLKLPESDREDLHD
;
A
#
# COMPACT_ATOMS: atom_id res chain seq x y z
N MET A 1 17.51 -18.60 -31.44
CA MET A 1 18.08 -18.76 -30.10
C MET A 1 18.13 -17.41 -29.38
N SER A 2 17.00 -16.70 -29.20
CA SER A 2 17.08 -15.22 -29.07
C SER A 2 16.07 -14.48 -28.18
N LEU A 3 15.21 -15.12 -27.39
CA LEU A 3 14.38 -14.40 -26.41
C LEU A 3 14.12 -15.24 -25.15
N LYS A 4 13.91 -16.55 -25.34
CA LYS A 4 13.68 -17.48 -24.24
C LYS A 4 14.94 -17.73 -23.40
N ASP A 5 16.09 -17.93 -24.03
CA ASP A 5 17.38 -18.12 -23.34
C ASP A 5 17.83 -16.88 -22.52
N THR A 6 17.57 -15.68 -23.05
CA THR A 6 17.91 -14.42 -22.35
C THR A 6 16.97 -14.18 -21.15
N SER A 7 15.68 -14.50 -21.31
CA SER A 7 14.70 -14.42 -20.20
C SER A 7 15.01 -15.42 -19.10
N GLU A 8 15.34 -16.68 -19.45
CA GLU A 8 15.69 -17.70 -18.46
C GLU A 8 17.00 -17.36 -17.75
N GLY A 9 18.04 -16.90 -18.45
CA GLY A 9 19.29 -16.46 -17.84
C GLY A 9 19.13 -15.26 -16.90
N GLN A 10 18.32 -14.27 -17.28
CA GLN A 10 18.05 -13.09 -16.44
C GLN A 10 17.17 -13.44 -15.23
N GLN A 11 16.25 -14.39 -15.37
CA GLN A 11 15.40 -14.87 -14.29
C GLN A 11 16.19 -15.70 -13.26
N MET A 12 17.15 -16.51 -13.73
CA MET A 12 18.10 -17.25 -12.88
C MET A 12 19.02 -16.30 -12.11
N SER A 13 19.53 -15.25 -12.76
CA SER A 13 20.32 -14.19 -12.12
C SER A 13 19.52 -13.45 -11.03
N ARG A 14 18.26 -13.11 -11.30
CA ARG A 14 17.38 -12.48 -10.29
C ARG A 14 17.12 -13.38 -9.10
N ALA A 15 16.88 -14.67 -9.33
CA ALA A 15 16.67 -15.64 -8.25
C ALA A 15 17.91 -15.75 -7.36
N MET A 16 19.10 -15.81 -7.96
CA MET A 16 20.38 -15.85 -7.22
C MET A 16 20.62 -14.57 -6.41
N ILE A 17 20.34 -13.38 -6.99
CA ILE A 17 20.42 -12.11 -6.26
C ILE A 17 19.46 -12.10 -5.07
N MET A 18 18.21 -12.53 -5.28
CA MET A 18 17.22 -12.60 -4.19
C MET A 18 17.65 -13.57 -3.09
N GLU A 19 18.26 -14.71 -3.43
CA GLU A 19 18.78 -15.67 -2.46
C GLU A 19 19.97 -15.11 -1.66
N MET A 20 20.93 -14.46 -2.33
CA MET A 20 22.03 -13.78 -1.63
C MET A 20 21.52 -12.69 -0.70
N MET A 21 20.53 -11.92 -1.15
CA MET A 21 19.89 -10.86 -0.36
C MET A 21 19.08 -11.43 0.81
N SER A 22 18.41 -12.56 0.66
CA SER A 22 17.68 -13.20 1.77
C SER A 22 18.63 -13.70 2.85
N ARG A 23 19.78 -14.29 2.49
CA ARG A 23 20.81 -14.69 3.46
C ARG A 23 21.38 -13.48 4.22
N ARG A 24 21.59 -12.36 3.52
CA ARG A 24 22.02 -11.08 4.14
C ARG A 24 20.94 -10.50 5.05
N PHE A 25 19.66 -10.65 4.67
CA PHE A 25 18.52 -10.20 5.46
C PHE A 25 18.41 -10.92 6.81
N GLU A 26 18.75 -12.20 6.87
CA GLU A 26 18.74 -12.96 8.13
C GLU A 26 19.80 -12.47 9.13
N LYS A 27 20.93 -11.96 8.62
CA LYS A 27 22.02 -11.40 9.43
C LYS A 27 21.75 -9.98 9.95
N LEU A 28 20.68 -9.34 9.49
CA LEU A 28 20.31 -8.01 9.99
C LEU A 28 19.89 -8.06 11.47
N PRO A 29 20.06 -6.94 12.20
CA PRO A 29 19.48 -6.80 13.53
C PRO A 29 17.97 -7.05 13.50
N ASP A 30 17.44 -7.70 14.53
CA ASP A 30 16.01 -8.03 14.64
C ASP A 30 15.09 -6.83 14.42
N PHE A 31 15.50 -5.64 14.86
CA PHE A 31 14.76 -4.41 14.67
C PHE A 31 14.60 -4.05 13.17
N ASP A 32 15.69 -4.07 12.41
CA ASP A 32 15.68 -3.76 10.97
C ASP A 32 14.87 -4.82 10.21
N ARG A 33 15.04 -6.11 10.58
CA ARG A 33 14.29 -7.22 10.00
C ARG A 33 12.78 -7.06 10.20
N LYS A 34 12.36 -6.75 11.44
CA LYS A 34 10.95 -6.50 11.79
C LYS A 34 10.41 -5.25 11.10
N LEU A 35 11.18 -4.16 11.04
CA LEU A 35 10.74 -2.93 10.40
C LEU A 35 10.48 -3.14 8.90
N TYR A 36 11.37 -3.86 8.21
CA TYR A 36 11.21 -4.18 6.79
C TYR A 36 10.01 -5.10 6.53
N ALA A 37 9.85 -6.17 7.33
CA ALA A 37 8.81 -7.16 7.14
C ALA A 37 7.40 -6.66 7.52
N TYR A 38 7.28 -5.96 8.65
CA TYR A 38 6.00 -5.48 9.17
C TYR A 38 5.64 -4.06 8.73
N GLY A 39 6.59 -3.28 8.24
CA GLY A 39 6.34 -1.93 7.73
C GLY A 39 5.17 -1.84 6.74
N PRO A 40 5.12 -2.68 5.68
CA PRO A 40 4.00 -2.71 4.75
C PRO A 40 2.66 -3.02 5.43
N VAL A 41 2.67 -3.89 6.45
CA VAL A 41 1.49 -4.26 7.24
C VAL A 41 0.97 -3.06 8.04
N TYR A 42 1.85 -2.27 8.67
CA TYR A 42 1.46 -1.04 9.36
C TYR A 42 0.88 0.01 8.41
N LEU A 43 1.50 0.20 7.24
CA LEU A 43 0.98 1.11 6.21
C LEU A 43 -0.41 0.64 5.73
N GLY A 44 -0.59 -0.67 5.52
CA GLY A 44 -1.88 -1.27 5.20
C GLY A 44 -2.91 -1.11 6.32
N ALA A 45 -2.52 -1.26 7.59
CA ALA A 45 -3.42 -1.08 8.72
C ALA A 45 -3.98 0.35 8.76
N ASN A 46 -3.11 1.34 8.53
CA ASN A 46 -3.54 2.73 8.38
C ASN A 46 -4.48 2.91 7.19
N ALA A 47 -4.24 2.22 6.06
CA ALA A 47 -5.14 2.26 4.91
C ALA A 47 -6.53 1.71 5.23
N GLY A 48 -6.60 0.59 5.96
CA GLY A 48 -7.86 0.02 6.43
C GLY A 48 -8.62 0.97 7.37
N LEU A 49 -7.91 1.62 8.31
CA LEU A 49 -8.50 2.65 9.16
C LEU A 49 -8.99 3.85 8.37
N ALA A 50 -8.22 4.32 7.38
CA ALA A 50 -8.63 5.39 6.47
C ALA A 50 -9.92 5.03 5.72
N GLY A 51 -10.07 3.78 5.27
CA GLY A 51 -11.29 3.27 4.66
C GLY A 51 -12.49 3.26 5.60
N LEU A 52 -12.30 2.88 6.86
CA LEU A 52 -13.36 2.96 7.89
C LEU A 52 -13.79 4.40 8.17
N ILE A 53 -12.84 5.34 8.27
CA ILE A 53 -13.12 6.76 8.46
C ILE A 53 -13.89 7.31 7.26
N ALA A 54 -13.43 7.04 6.03
CA ALA A 54 -14.10 7.45 4.81
C ALA A 54 -15.54 6.91 4.75
N ASN A 55 -15.72 5.62 5.04
CA ASN A 55 -17.04 4.97 5.09
C ASN A 55 -17.95 5.65 6.12
N SER A 56 -17.46 5.93 7.33
CA SER A 56 -18.23 6.62 8.37
C SER A 56 -18.69 8.01 7.93
N LEU A 57 -17.81 8.78 7.27
CA LEU A 57 -18.12 10.11 6.77
C LEU A 57 -19.18 10.09 5.65
N TYR A 58 -19.05 9.20 4.66
CA TYR A 58 -20.02 9.07 3.58
C TYR A 58 -21.38 8.56 4.09
N ARG A 59 -21.38 7.58 4.99
CA ARG A 59 -22.62 7.07 5.60
C ARG A 59 -23.36 8.15 6.38
N ARG A 60 -22.64 8.99 7.14
CA ARG A 60 -23.24 10.13 7.86
C ARG A 60 -23.80 11.17 6.89
N ALA A 61 -23.12 11.41 5.77
CA ALA A 61 -23.59 12.35 4.75
C ALA A 61 -24.83 11.84 3.98
N LEU A 62 -24.99 10.52 3.85
CA LEU A 62 -26.11 9.87 3.16
C LEU A 62 -27.17 9.27 4.11
N ASN A 63 -27.10 9.60 5.41
CA ASN A 63 -27.99 9.09 6.47
C ASN A 63 -28.16 7.56 6.49
N VAL A 64 -27.10 6.81 6.15
CA VAL A 64 -27.13 5.34 6.10
C VAL A 64 -26.87 4.75 7.49
N THR A 65 -27.92 4.23 8.14
CA THR A 65 -27.81 3.55 9.45
C THR A 65 -27.63 2.03 9.31
N GLN A 66 -28.15 1.43 8.25
CA GLN A 66 -28.14 -0.02 8.01
C GLN A 66 -26.80 -0.55 7.50
N GLY A 67 -26.54 -1.86 7.66
CA GLY A 67 -25.36 -2.52 7.07
C GLY A 67 -24.01 -2.02 7.57
N ARG A 68 -23.88 -1.67 8.88
CA ARG A 68 -22.60 -1.22 9.47
C ARG A 68 -21.48 -2.20 9.21
N PHE A 69 -21.65 -3.45 9.63
CA PHE A 69 -20.65 -4.49 9.44
C PHE A 69 -20.40 -4.83 7.97
N THR A 70 -21.46 -4.95 7.16
CA THR A 70 -21.34 -5.32 5.74
C THR A 70 -20.61 -4.27 4.91
N SER A 71 -20.72 -2.99 5.28
CA SER A 71 -19.94 -1.91 4.65
C SER A 71 -18.54 -1.78 5.24
N SER A 72 -18.36 -1.97 6.55
CA SER A 72 -17.08 -1.71 7.22
C SER A 72 -16.03 -2.77 6.88
N LEU A 73 -16.43 -4.03 6.73
CA LEU A 73 -15.50 -5.12 6.39
C LEU A 73 -14.76 -4.89 5.05
N PRO A 74 -15.43 -4.68 3.90
CA PRO A 74 -14.72 -4.42 2.65
C PRO A 74 -13.93 -3.10 2.71
N MET A 75 -14.37 -2.13 3.49
CA MET A 75 -13.70 -0.83 3.64
C MET A 75 -12.43 -0.91 4.48
N SER A 76 -12.29 -1.86 5.39
CA SER A 76 -11.02 -2.08 6.09
C SER A 76 -10.13 -3.06 5.33
N VAL A 77 -10.67 -4.19 4.92
CA VAL A 77 -9.90 -5.32 4.38
C VAL A 77 -9.34 -5.01 3.00
N LEU A 78 -10.13 -4.42 2.09
CA LEU A 78 -9.64 -4.17 0.73
C LEU A 78 -8.54 -3.11 0.71
N PRO A 79 -8.67 -1.93 1.35
CA PRO A 79 -7.57 -0.96 1.41
C PRO A 79 -6.34 -1.50 2.14
N PHE A 80 -6.52 -2.32 3.18
CA PHE A 80 -5.42 -2.99 3.88
C PHE A 80 -4.63 -3.89 2.92
N LEU A 81 -5.30 -4.89 2.33
CA LEU A 81 -4.63 -5.88 1.48
C LEU A 81 -4.02 -5.25 0.24
N THR A 82 -4.74 -4.33 -0.41
CA THR A 82 -4.25 -3.65 -1.61
C THR A 82 -3.01 -2.82 -1.32
N THR A 83 -2.96 -2.10 -0.20
CA THR A 83 -1.79 -1.29 0.17
C THR A 83 -0.58 -2.17 0.49
N VAL A 84 -0.77 -3.26 1.26
CA VAL A 84 0.30 -4.22 1.56
C VAL A 84 0.84 -4.85 0.27
N ALA A 85 -0.06 -5.29 -0.61
CA ALA A 85 0.30 -5.91 -1.88
C ALA A 85 1.05 -4.94 -2.80
N LEU A 86 0.54 -3.71 -2.96
CA LEU A 86 1.17 -2.66 -3.77
C LEU A 86 2.56 -2.30 -3.24
N PHE A 87 2.70 -2.12 -1.93
CA PHE A 87 3.99 -1.79 -1.34
C PHE A 87 5.00 -2.92 -1.58
N ASN A 88 4.62 -4.18 -1.32
CA ASN A 88 5.49 -5.31 -1.54
C ASN A 88 5.86 -5.49 -3.02
N ALA A 89 4.92 -5.31 -3.94
CA ALA A 89 5.14 -5.49 -5.37
C ALA A 89 6.00 -4.38 -5.99
N THR A 90 5.88 -3.14 -5.51
CA THR A 90 6.51 -1.97 -6.16
C THR A 90 7.74 -1.45 -5.42
N VAL A 91 7.88 -1.76 -4.12
CA VAL A 91 8.98 -1.33 -3.26
C VAL A 91 9.78 -2.52 -2.75
N SER A 92 9.21 -3.38 -1.91
CA SER A 92 10.00 -4.42 -1.20
C SER A 92 10.67 -5.43 -2.14
N LYS A 93 9.89 -6.09 -3.01
CA LYS A 93 10.41 -7.09 -3.96
C LYS A 93 11.45 -6.54 -4.94
N PRO A 94 11.20 -5.42 -5.65
CA PRO A 94 12.19 -4.89 -6.59
C PRO A 94 13.44 -4.33 -5.90
N LEU A 95 13.34 -3.95 -4.61
CA LEU A 95 14.50 -3.57 -3.81
C LEU A 95 15.38 -4.81 -3.49
N LEU A 96 14.77 -5.93 -3.09
CA LEU A 96 15.52 -7.19 -2.85
C LEU A 96 16.05 -7.85 -4.13
N ALA A 97 15.36 -7.68 -5.25
CA ALA A 97 15.82 -8.17 -6.55
C ALA A 97 16.98 -7.34 -7.13
N GLY A 98 17.35 -6.23 -6.49
CA GLY A 98 18.38 -5.31 -7.00
C GLY A 98 17.95 -4.49 -8.23
N ASP A 99 16.67 -4.53 -8.62
CA ASP A 99 16.13 -3.76 -9.74
C ASP A 99 15.88 -2.28 -9.36
N LEU A 100 15.83 -1.96 -8.05
CA LEU A 100 15.48 -0.62 -7.54
C LEU A 100 16.55 -0.06 -6.60
N ASN A 101 17.61 0.54 -7.16
CA ASN A 101 18.76 1.05 -6.40
C ASN A 101 18.77 2.57 -6.14
N CYS A 102 17.80 3.32 -6.68
CA CYS A 102 17.77 4.77 -6.52
C CYS A 102 16.98 5.19 -5.27
N PRO A 103 17.56 5.98 -4.34
CA PRO A 103 16.89 6.39 -3.11
C PRO A 103 15.61 7.17 -3.40
N THR A 104 15.67 8.13 -4.32
CA THR A 104 14.52 8.95 -4.74
C THR A 104 13.39 8.11 -5.32
N CYS A 105 13.70 7.06 -6.10
CA CYS A 105 12.68 6.17 -6.66
C CYS A 105 11.95 5.38 -5.58
N VAL A 106 12.68 4.87 -4.58
CA VAL A 106 12.09 4.13 -3.47
C VAL A 106 11.17 5.04 -2.64
N LEU A 107 11.64 6.26 -2.34
CA LEU A 107 10.83 7.26 -1.64
C LEU A 107 9.56 7.62 -2.41
N LEU A 108 9.67 7.91 -3.71
CA LEU A 108 8.53 8.26 -4.55
C LEU A 108 7.54 7.10 -4.68
N ARG A 109 8.02 5.86 -4.86
CA ARG A 109 7.13 4.69 -4.90
C ARG A 109 6.44 4.45 -3.56
N GLY A 110 7.14 4.58 -2.45
CA GLY A 110 6.55 4.50 -1.11
C GLY A 110 5.48 5.56 -0.88
N ALA A 111 5.76 6.82 -1.26
CA ALA A 111 4.81 7.93 -1.19
C ALA A 111 3.57 7.67 -2.05
N LEU A 112 3.76 7.23 -3.30
CA LEU A 112 2.68 6.91 -4.24
C LEU A 112 1.79 5.78 -3.71
N VAL A 113 2.37 4.72 -3.15
CA VAL A 113 1.58 3.64 -2.54
C VAL A 113 0.79 4.14 -1.33
N GLY A 114 1.39 4.98 -0.48
CA GLY A 114 0.69 5.60 0.65
C GLY A 114 -0.47 6.49 0.22
N VAL A 115 -0.27 7.36 -0.77
CA VAL A 115 -1.32 8.26 -1.30
C VAL A 115 -2.42 7.48 -2.00
N VAL A 116 -2.05 6.62 -2.95
CA VAL A 116 -3.02 5.95 -3.82
C VAL A 116 -3.71 4.82 -3.07
N GLY A 117 -2.94 3.85 -2.53
CA GLY A 117 -3.49 2.70 -1.81
C GLY A 117 -4.04 3.08 -0.44
N GLY A 118 -3.30 3.89 0.31
CA GLY A 118 -3.65 4.26 1.68
C GLY A 118 -4.65 5.41 1.83
N GLY A 119 -4.93 6.14 0.75
CA GLY A 119 -5.63 7.42 0.79
C GLY A 119 -6.76 7.55 -0.23
N ILE A 120 -6.41 7.68 -1.50
CA ILE A 120 -7.37 7.91 -2.60
C ILE A 120 -8.28 6.69 -2.77
N TYR A 121 -7.72 5.48 -2.79
CA TYR A 121 -8.46 4.25 -2.95
C TYR A 121 -9.58 4.08 -1.90
N PRO A 122 -9.33 4.21 -0.58
CA PRO A 122 -10.41 4.12 0.40
C PRO A 122 -11.51 5.19 0.24
N ILE A 123 -11.18 6.42 -0.18
CA ILE A 123 -12.17 7.46 -0.44
C ILE A 123 -13.05 7.10 -1.64
N LEU A 124 -12.43 6.63 -2.74
CA LEU A 124 -13.13 6.23 -3.95
C LEU A 124 -13.97 4.97 -3.74
N LEU A 125 -13.50 4.03 -2.92
CA LEU A 125 -14.23 2.81 -2.60
C LEU A 125 -15.46 3.08 -1.71
N ALA A 126 -15.34 3.99 -0.73
CA ALA A 126 -16.41 4.31 0.21
C ALA A 126 -17.64 4.96 -0.45
N LEU A 127 -17.42 5.73 -1.53
CA LEU A 127 -18.48 6.43 -2.25
C LEU A 127 -19.53 5.47 -2.86
N PRO A 128 -19.19 4.54 -3.78
CA PRO A 128 -20.16 3.64 -4.39
C PRO A 128 -20.81 2.69 -3.39
N VAL A 129 -20.09 2.24 -2.36
CA VAL A 129 -20.68 1.36 -1.33
C VAL A 129 -21.70 2.11 -0.48
N SER A 130 -21.40 3.34 -0.07
CA SER A 130 -22.36 4.17 0.68
C SER A 130 -23.54 4.59 -0.19
N ALA A 131 -23.29 4.91 -1.46
CA ALA A 131 -24.32 5.20 -2.45
C ALA A 131 -25.27 4.02 -2.67
N GLY A 132 -24.73 2.82 -2.90
CA GLY A 132 -25.52 1.61 -3.12
C GLY A 132 -26.38 1.25 -1.90
N LEU A 133 -25.85 1.42 -0.69
CA LEU A 133 -26.64 1.24 0.52
C LEU A 133 -27.76 2.27 0.65
N ALA A 134 -27.46 3.54 0.37
CA ALA A 134 -28.47 4.59 0.42
C ALA A 134 -29.59 4.40 -0.62
N ALA A 135 -29.26 3.88 -1.81
CA ALA A 135 -30.25 3.52 -2.83
C ALA A 135 -31.08 2.30 -2.42
N ARG A 136 -30.44 1.28 -1.82
CA ARG A 136 -31.12 0.05 -1.38
C ARG A 136 -32.09 0.29 -0.23
N TYR A 137 -31.74 1.16 0.71
CA TYR A 137 -32.54 1.44 1.90
C TYR A 137 -33.33 2.75 1.82
N SER A 138 -33.35 3.40 0.66
CA SER A 138 -34.01 4.69 0.43
C SER A 138 -33.69 5.74 1.51
N SER A 139 -32.44 5.75 2.00
CA SER A 139 -32.07 6.56 3.17
C SER A 139 -31.80 8.03 2.83
N ALA A 140 -31.54 8.33 1.55
CA ALA A 140 -31.33 9.68 1.04
C ALA A 140 -31.85 9.78 -0.41
N PRO A 141 -32.35 10.96 -0.82
CA PRO A 141 -32.75 11.19 -2.21
C PRO A 141 -31.53 11.10 -3.13
N MET A 142 -31.59 10.18 -4.09
CA MET A 142 -30.53 9.99 -5.08
C MET A 142 -30.64 11.01 -6.21
N PRO A 143 -29.51 11.40 -6.84
CA PRO A 143 -29.53 12.42 -7.88
C PRO A 143 -30.27 11.96 -9.14
N GLU A 144 -31.07 12.85 -9.71
CA GLU A 144 -31.69 12.66 -11.03
C GLU A 144 -30.64 12.70 -12.15
N LYS A 145 -30.97 12.08 -13.29
CA LYS A 145 -30.05 11.73 -14.40
C LYS A 145 -29.23 12.92 -14.97
N GLY A 146 -29.60 14.17 -14.69
CA GLY A 146 -28.86 15.37 -15.13
C GLY A 146 -27.87 15.98 -14.12
N ASN A 147 -27.96 15.67 -12.82
CA ASN A 147 -27.21 16.40 -11.77
C ASN A 147 -26.28 15.51 -10.92
N VAL A 148 -26.02 14.28 -11.40
CA VAL A 148 -25.27 13.24 -10.68
C VAL A 148 -23.85 13.70 -10.31
N ILE A 149 -23.08 14.23 -11.26
CA ILE A 149 -21.69 14.67 -11.03
C ILE A 149 -21.65 15.82 -10.01
N ARG A 150 -22.56 16.79 -10.12
CA ARG A 150 -22.63 17.93 -9.20
C ARG A 150 -22.96 17.46 -7.79
N PHE A 151 -23.93 16.55 -7.65
CA PHE A 151 -24.30 15.97 -6.36
C PHE A 151 -23.12 15.29 -5.68
N TRP A 152 -22.46 14.35 -6.38
CA TRP A 152 -21.31 13.62 -5.81
C TRP A 152 -20.13 14.54 -5.51
N ARG A 153 -19.87 15.55 -6.34
CA ARG A 153 -18.82 16.54 -6.08
C ARG A 153 -19.12 17.36 -4.82
N THR A 154 -20.35 17.83 -4.66
CA THR A 154 -20.78 18.60 -3.47
C THR A 154 -20.73 17.76 -2.20
N LEU A 155 -21.16 16.51 -2.28
CA LEU A 155 -21.11 15.56 -1.16
C LEU A 155 -19.66 15.20 -0.76
N SER A 156 -18.80 14.95 -1.75
CA SER A 156 -17.43 14.48 -1.52
C SER A 156 -16.49 15.59 -1.09
N LYS A 157 -16.72 16.85 -1.51
CA LYS A 157 -15.87 18.01 -1.17
C LYS A 157 -15.56 18.15 0.33
N PRO A 158 -16.56 18.16 1.25
CA PRO A 158 -16.28 18.25 2.69
C PRO A 158 -15.61 16.98 3.25
N ILE A 159 -15.87 15.81 2.65
CA ILE A 159 -15.29 14.54 3.08
C ILE A 159 -13.81 14.48 2.71
N VAL A 160 -13.46 14.82 1.46
CA VAL A 160 -12.07 14.93 1.01
C VAL A 160 -11.31 15.96 1.83
N ARG A 161 -11.94 17.09 2.18
CA ARG A 161 -11.31 18.11 3.05
C ARG A 161 -10.97 17.56 4.44
N LYS A 162 -11.83 16.72 5.04
CA LYS A 162 -11.55 16.05 6.32
C LYS A 162 -10.48 14.97 6.18
N MET A 163 -10.50 14.23 5.06
CA MET A 163 -9.53 13.18 4.76
C MET A 163 -8.16 13.72 4.35
N TYR A 164 -8.03 15.01 4.04
CA TYR A 164 -6.76 15.61 3.62
C TYR A 164 -5.64 15.38 4.65
N ALA A 165 -5.94 15.48 5.95
CA ALA A 165 -4.98 15.16 7.00
C ALA A 165 -4.53 13.69 6.95
N VAL A 166 -5.46 12.76 6.69
CA VAL A 166 -5.16 11.33 6.52
C VAL A 166 -4.30 11.11 5.27
N LEU A 167 -4.59 11.78 4.15
CA LEU A 167 -3.79 11.70 2.93
C LEU A 167 -2.35 12.16 3.17
N LEU A 168 -2.15 13.29 3.86
CA LEU A 168 -0.83 13.78 4.21
C LEU A 168 -0.09 12.78 5.09
N LEU A 169 -0.74 12.27 6.13
CA LEU A 169 -0.15 11.29 7.04
C LEU A 169 0.27 10.00 6.30
N GLN A 170 -0.56 9.51 5.38
CA GLN A 170 -0.25 8.33 4.58
C GLN A 170 0.89 8.57 3.59
N THR A 171 0.98 9.78 3.03
CA THR A 171 2.10 10.19 2.17
C THR A 171 3.41 10.18 2.96
N LEU A 172 3.41 10.81 4.14
CA LEU A 172 4.58 10.90 5.01
C LEU A 172 5.00 9.50 5.48
N PHE A 173 4.05 8.68 5.92
CA PHE A 173 4.33 7.32 6.39
C PHE A 173 4.85 6.42 5.27
N GLY A 174 4.26 6.50 4.06
CA GLY A 174 4.73 5.77 2.88
C GLY A 174 6.14 6.20 2.46
N THR A 175 6.43 7.50 2.50
CA THR A 175 7.76 8.04 2.20
C THR A 175 8.80 7.59 3.23
N TYR A 176 8.46 7.71 4.52
CA TYR A 176 9.31 7.30 5.64
C TYR A 176 9.61 5.80 5.59
N LEU A 177 8.60 4.97 5.31
CA LEU A 177 8.82 3.54 5.19
C LEU A 177 9.68 3.21 3.96
N GLY A 178 9.49 3.92 2.85
CA GLY A 178 10.37 3.83 1.68
C GLY A 178 11.82 4.15 2.01
N SER A 179 12.09 5.25 2.71
CA SER A 179 13.45 5.61 3.12
C SER A 179 14.07 4.57 4.06
N LYS A 180 13.33 4.08 5.05
CA LYS A 180 13.81 3.02 5.95
C LYS A 180 14.11 1.71 5.22
N ASN A 181 13.27 1.32 4.26
CA ASN A 181 13.55 0.13 3.47
C ASN A 181 14.82 0.30 2.62
N HIS A 182 15.05 1.48 2.05
CA HIS A 182 16.28 1.79 1.33
C HIS A 182 17.51 1.76 2.25
N ASP A 183 17.43 2.36 3.45
CA ASP A 183 18.53 2.34 4.43
C ASP A 183 18.89 0.91 4.83
N ILE A 184 17.88 0.06 5.07
CA ILE A 184 18.07 -1.36 5.39
C ILE A 184 18.69 -2.10 4.19
N TYR A 185 18.28 -1.78 2.97
CA TYR A 185 18.88 -2.33 1.76
C TYR A 185 20.37 -1.97 1.63
N VAL A 186 20.74 -0.71 1.85
CA VAL A 186 22.14 -0.27 1.84
C VAL A 186 22.94 -0.97 2.94
N LYS A 187 22.36 -1.20 4.13
CA LYS A 187 23.00 -2.00 5.17
C LYS A 187 23.24 -3.45 4.73
N MET A 188 22.28 -4.08 4.06
CA MET A 188 22.43 -5.45 3.54
C MET A 188 23.55 -5.56 2.50
N LEU A 189 23.70 -4.55 1.64
CA LEU A 189 24.79 -4.49 0.66
C LEU A 189 26.18 -4.38 1.32
N LYS A 190 26.27 -3.70 2.46
CA LYS A 190 27.53 -3.51 3.20
C LYS A 190 27.94 -4.69 4.07
N LEU A 191 27.03 -5.63 4.33
CA LEU A 191 27.39 -6.84 5.08
C LEU A 191 28.45 -7.62 4.29
N PRO A 192 29.53 -8.08 4.92
CA PRO A 192 30.43 -9.01 4.26
C PRO A 192 29.64 -10.27 3.91
N GLU A 193 29.87 -10.79 2.71
CA GLU A 193 29.53 -12.17 2.41
C GLU A 193 30.38 -13.00 3.36
N SER A 194 29.79 -13.67 4.36
CA SER A 194 30.58 -14.65 5.10
C SER A 194 30.83 -15.78 4.13
N ASP A 195 32.06 -15.84 3.65
CA ASP A 195 32.89 -17.02 3.36
C ASP A 195 32.10 -18.30 3.02
N ARG A 196 32.21 -18.92 1.85
CA ARG A 196 33.33 -19.80 1.44
C ARG A 196 33.87 -20.79 2.50
N GLU A 197 33.34 -20.83 3.72
CA GLU A 197 33.82 -21.63 4.86
C GLU A 197 32.84 -22.74 5.27
N ASP A 198 32.25 -23.47 4.32
CA ASP A 198 31.59 -24.76 4.59
C ASP A 198 31.92 -25.82 3.49
N LEU A 199 33.03 -25.65 2.76
CA LEU A 199 33.43 -26.57 1.66
C LEU A 199 34.86 -27.13 1.80
N HIS A 200 35.44 -27.01 2.99
CA HIS A 200 36.65 -27.73 3.38
C HIS A 200 36.49 -28.25 4.81
N ASP A 201 35.71 -29.32 4.96
CA ASP A 201 35.91 -30.37 5.97
C ASP A 201 35.27 -31.67 5.48
#